data_AF-A0A0M8XBX3-F1
#
_entry.id   AF-A0A0M8XBX3-F1
#
_cell.length_a   1.000
_cell.length_b   1.000
_cell.length_c   1.000
_cell.angle_alpha   90.00
_cell.angle_beta   90.00
_cell.angle_gamma   90.00
#
_symmetry.space_group_name_H-M   'P 1'
#
loop_
_entity.id
_entity.type
_entity.pdbx_description
1 polymer ?
#
loop_
_entity_poly.entity_id
_entity_poly.type
_entity_poly.pdbx_seq_one_letter_code
_entity_poly.pdbx_strand_id
1 'polypeptide(L)'
;MSPSGKGAQAAPVAGDAVAIENFAFSPATLKIKVGTTVTWTNRDTDAHTVTSTGSGGPLRSAALAPHATYRHTFTEPGTYAYLCTIHPFMTATVEVTR
;
A
#
# COMPACT_ATOMS: atom_id res chain seq x y z
N MET A 1 -23.07 -27.68 11.52
CA MET A 1 -22.62 -26.88 10.36
C MET A 1 -23.18 -25.48 10.55
N SER A 2 -22.31 -24.51 10.87
CA SER A 2 -22.62 -23.07 10.82
C SER A 2 -21.40 -22.40 10.17
N PRO A 3 -21.60 -21.50 9.20
CA PRO A 3 -20.52 -21.05 8.32
C PRO A 3 -19.64 -20.05 9.06
N SER A 4 -18.34 -20.31 9.09
CA SER A 4 -17.34 -19.29 9.39
C SER A 4 -17.42 -18.22 8.31
N GLY A 5 -17.98 -17.06 8.65
CA GLY A 5 -17.92 -15.89 7.80
C GLY A 5 -16.46 -15.52 7.56
N LYS A 6 -15.98 -15.70 6.32
CA LYS A 6 -14.77 -15.03 5.85
C LYS A 6 -15.00 -13.54 6.10
N GLY A 7 -14.20 -12.92 6.98
CA GLY A 7 -14.22 -11.47 7.14
C GLY A 7 -14.08 -10.84 5.76
N ALA A 8 -15.09 -10.08 5.33
CA ALA A 8 -15.07 -9.46 4.02
C ALA A 8 -13.88 -8.50 3.97
N GLN A 9 -12.88 -8.82 3.15
CA GLN A 9 -11.81 -7.88 2.85
C GLN A 9 -12.47 -6.63 2.27
N ALA A 10 -12.20 -5.48 2.88
CA ALA A 10 -12.78 -4.22 2.44
C ALA A 10 -12.52 -4.03 0.93
N ALA A 11 -13.54 -3.56 0.21
CA ALA A 11 -13.44 -3.38 -1.22
C ALA A 11 -12.30 -2.39 -1.57
N PRO A 12 -11.62 -2.57 -2.71
CA PRO A 12 -10.61 -1.61 -3.16
C PRO A 12 -11.18 -0.19 -3.28
N VAL A 13 -10.40 0.80 -2.82
CA VAL A 13 -10.75 2.22 -2.92
C VAL A 13 -10.02 2.82 -4.11
N ALA A 14 -10.71 3.63 -4.93
CA ALA A 14 -10.09 4.36 -6.03
C ALA A 14 -9.40 5.64 -5.53
N GLY A 15 -8.23 5.97 -6.08
CA GLY A 15 -7.50 7.20 -5.71
C GLY A 15 -6.02 7.13 -6.12
N ASP A 16 -5.21 8.04 -5.58
CA ASP A 16 -3.77 8.16 -5.85
C ASP A 16 -2.95 8.40 -4.57
N ALA A 17 -3.56 8.20 -3.41
CA ALA A 17 -2.95 8.47 -2.12
C ALA A 17 -3.14 7.31 -1.15
N VAL A 18 -2.11 7.08 -0.33
CA VAL A 18 -2.13 6.15 0.79
C VAL A 18 -1.61 6.87 2.03
N ALA A 19 -2.41 6.91 3.09
CA ALA A 19 -1.93 7.33 4.41
C ALA A 19 -1.28 6.14 5.12
N ILE A 20 -0.17 6.38 5.79
CA ILE A 20 0.37 5.45 6.78
C ILE A 20 -0.04 6.01 8.14
N GLU A 21 -0.99 5.35 8.78
CA GLU A 21 -1.56 5.79 10.06
C GLU A 21 -2.02 4.57 10.87
N ASN A 22 -1.90 4.65 12.21
CA ASN A 22 -2.25 3.58 13.14
C ASN A 22 -1.56 2.24 12.82
N PHE A 23 -0.29 2.29 12.40
CA PHE A 23 0.46 1.11 11.94
C PHE A 23 -0.28 0.35 10.83
N ALA A 24 -0.90 1.08 9.90
CA ALA A 24 -1.57 0.51 8.74
C ALA A 24 -1.37 1.39 7.49
N PHE A 25 -1.51 0.77 6.32
CA PHE A 25 -1.68 1.49 5.06
C PHE A 25 -3.18 1.68 4.80
N SER A 26 -3.59 2.92 4.58
CA SER A 26 -4.99 3.31 4.39
C SER A 26 -5.14 4.04 3.04
N PRO A 27 -5.87 3.47 2.06
CA PRO A 27 -6.58 2.18 2.11
C PRO A 27 -5.62 0.97 2.03
N ALA A 28 -6.06 -0.18 2.54
CA ALA A 28 -5.29 -1.44 2.45
C ALA A 28 -5.23 -2.00 1.01
N THR A 29 -6.24 -1.70 0.19
CA THR A 29 -6.22 -1.97 -1.26
C THR A 29 -6.60 -0.70 -2.01
N LEU A 30 -5.66 -0.18 -2.81
CA LEU A 30 -5.87 0.98 -3.67
C LEU A 30 -6.02 0.52 -5.12
N LYS A 31 -7.05 0.97 -5.82
CA LYS A 31 -7.27 0.69 -7.25
C LYS A 31 -7.00 1.92 -8.09
N ILE A 32 -6.12 1.79 -9.08
CA ILE A 32 -5.66 2.90 -9.93
C ILE A 32 -5.69 2.53 -11.41
N LYS A 33 -5.47 3.54 -12.27
CA LYS A 33 -5.24 3.36 -13.71
C LYS A 33 -3.73 3.35 -13.99
N VAL A 34 -3.33 2.70 -15.08
CA VAL A 34 -1.96 2.81 -15.61
C VAL A 34 -1.62 4.29 -15.82
N GLY A 35 -0.41 4.69 -15.42
CA GLY A 35 0.07 6.06 -15.47
C GLY A 35 -0.19 6.87 -14.20
N THR A 36 -0.94 6.35 -13.23
CA THR A 36 -1.17 7.04 -11.95
C THR A 36 0.10 7.02 -11.07
N THR A 37 0.46 8.19 -10.54
CA THR A 37 1.45 8.33 -9.46
C THR A 37 0.77 8.19 -8.11
N VAL A 38 1.08 7.13 -7.37
CA VAL A 38 0.60 6.98 -5.99
C VAL A 38 1.55 7.69 -5.03
N THR A 39 0.99 8.39 -4.04
CA THR A 39 1.75 9.05 -2.97
C THR A 39 1.41 8.43 -1.61
N TRP A 40 2.42 7.89 -0.94
CA TRP A 40 2.34 7.46 0.45
C TRP A 40 2.78 8.59 1.36
N THR A 41 2.02 8.88 2.41
CA THR A 41 2.39 9.89 3.43
C THR A 41 2.41 9.25 4.80
N ASN A 42 3.54 9.38 5.51
CA ASN A 42 3.59 8.94 6.89
C ASN A 42 2.88 9.94 7.82
N ARG A 43 1.76 9.54 8.41
CA ARG A 43 1.00 10.32 9.40
C ARG A 43 1.17 9.76 10.81
N ASP A 44 1.87 8.65 10.97
CA ASP A 44 2.30 8.14 12.26
C ASP A 44 3.53 8.90 12.77
N THR A 45 3.78 8.72 14.07
CA THR A 45 4.98 9.21 14.76
C THR A 45 6.20 8.30 14.57
N ASP A 46 5.96 7.04 14.19
CA ASP A 46 6.99 6.04 13.96
C ASP A 46 7.45 6.06 12.50
N ALA A 47 8.67 5.57 12.25
CA ALA A 47 9.16 5.46 10.88
C ALA A 47 8.55 4.24 10.18
N HIS A 48 8.21 4.40 8.90
CA HIS A 48 7.66 3.32 8.07
C HIS A 48 8.35 3.23 6.72
N THR A 49 8.15 2.12 6.02
CA THR A 49 8.64 1.92 4.65
C THR A 49 7.51 1.45 3.76
N VAL A 50 7.69 1.61 2.45
CA VAL A 50 6.84 1.06 1.40
C VAL A 50 7.74 0.16 0.55
N THR A 51 7.62 -1.14 0.73
CA THR A 51 8.52 -2.13 0.13
C THR A 51 7.73 -3.27 -0.51
N SER A 52 7.93 -3.53 -1.80
CA SER A 52 7.26 -4.63 -2.48
C SER A 52 7.61 -6.00 -1.89
N THR A 53 6.64 -6.91 -1.87
CA THR A 53 6.82 -8.31 -1.48
C THR A 53 6.95 -9.22 -2.71
N GLY A 54 7.73 -10.30 -2.63
CA GLY A 54 7.91 -11.25 -3.73
C GLY A 54 9.00 -10.84 -4.71
N SER A 55 8.87 -11.20 -6.00
CA SER A 55 9.90 -11.02 -7.04
C SER A 55 10.12 -9.58 -7.50
N GLY A 56 10.06 -8.61 -6.58
CA GLY A 56 10.64 -7.29 -6.74
C GLY A 56 9.76 -6.29 -7.47
N GLY A 57 8.50 -6.16 -7.06
CA GLY A 57 7.69 -4.99 -7.43
C GLY A 57 8.47 -3.68 -7.20
N PRO A 58 8.12 -2.59 -7.89
CA PRO A 58 8.99 -1.44 -8.04
C PRO A 58 9.12 -0.57 -6.76
N LEU A 59 8.44 -0.95 -5.68
CA LEU A 59 8.37 -0.15 -4.47
C LEU A 59 9.56 -0.47 -3.56
N ARG A 60 10.38 0.56 -3.33
CA ARG A 60 11.52 0.52 -2.42
C ARG A 60 11.77 1.93 -1.88
N SER A 61 11.03 2.31 -0.84
CA SER A 61 11.29 3.57 -0.15
C SER A 61 12.49 3.45 0.81
N ALA A 62 13.11 4.58 1.15
CA ALA A 62 13.84 4.70 2.41
C ALA A 62 12.85 4.67 3.61
N ALA A 63 13.37 4.65 4.83
CA ALA A 63 12.55 4.91 6.01
C ALA A 63 11.95 6.32 5.92
N LEU A 64 10.62 6.39 5.99
CA LEU A 64 9.85 7.62 5.98
C LEU A 64 9.68 8.07 7.43
N ALA A 65 10.34 9.17 7.80
CA ALA A 65 10.08 9.87 9.05
C ALA A 65 8.62 10.40 9.10
N PRO A 66 8.12 10.84 10.27
CA PRO A 66 6.82 11.49 10.36
C PRO A 66 6.67 12.61 9.33
N HIS A 67 5.52 12.66 8.68
CA HIS A 67 5.16 13.59 7.59
C HIS A 67 5.96 13.43 6.28
N ALA A 68 6.92 12.51 6.20
CA ALA A 68 7.63 12.25 4.96
C ALA A 68 6.75 11.49 3.95
N THR A 69 7.08 11.66 2.65
CA THR A 69 6.33 11.05 1.55
C THR A 69 7.19 10.19 0.65
N TYR A 70 6.60 9.14 0.09
CA TYR A 70 7.15 8.35 -1.01
C TYR A 70 6.19 8.39 -2.21
N ARG A 71 6.73 8.40 -3.44
CA ARG A 71 5.92 8.48 -4.67
C ARG A 71 6.40 7.45 -5.68
N HIS A 72 5.46 6.82 -6.37
CA HIS A 72 5.75 5.89 -7.45
C HIS A 72 4.69 5.96 -8.55
N THR A 73 5.11 5.98 -9.81
CA THR A 73 4.23 5.93 -10.99
C THR A 73 4.15 4.52 -11.53
N PHE A 74 2.95 3.95 -11.55
CA PHE A 74 2.73 2.59 -12.06
C PHE A 74 2.45 2.63 -13.56
N THR A 75 3.30 2.00 -14.36
CA THR A 75 3.20 2.02 -15.83
C THR A 75 2.70 0.71 -16.43
N GLU A 76 2.53 -0.32 -15.62
CA GLU A 76 2.09 -1.64 -16.06
C GLU A 76 0.85 -2.09 -15.27
N PRO A 77 -0.14 -2.74 -15.91
CA PRO A 77 -1.26 -3.32 -15.20
C PRO A 77 -0.79 -4.52 -14.36
N GLY A 78 -1.37 -4.68 -13.18
CA GLY A 78 -0.99 -5.75 -12.27
C GLY A 78 -1.43 -5.51 -10.83
N THR A 79 -1.12 -6.48 -9.98
CA THR A 79 -1.37 -6.41 -8.54
C THR A 79 -0.02 -6.33 -7.83
N TYR A 80 0.20 -5.23 -7.11
CA TYR A 80 1.46 -4.93 -6.43
C TYR A 80 1.26 -5.00 -4.92
N ALA A 81 1.60 -6.15 -4.34
CA ALA A 81 1.62 -6.33 -2.89
C ALA A 81 2.90 -5.73 -2.27
N TYR A 82 2.75 -5.10 -1.12
CA TYR A 82 3.84 -4.45 -0.40
C TYR A 82 3.63 -4.48 1.11
N LEU A 83 4.72 -4.25 1.84
CA LEU A 83 4.76 -4.22 3.29
C LEU A 83 5.65 -3.09 3.83
N CYS A 84 5.56 -2.85 5.13
CA CYS A 84 6.58 -2.12 5.88
C CYS A 84 7.63 -3.09 6.43
N THR A 85 8.92 -2.90 6.14
CA THR A 85 9.98 -3.80 6.60
C THR A 85 10.31 -3.65 8.08
N ILE A 86 9.94 -2.51 8.68
CA ILE A 86 10.09 -2.23 10.13
C ILE A 86 8.97 -2.93 10.91
N HIS A 87 7.77 -2.96 10.34
CA HIS A 87 6.56 -3.55 10.93
C HIS A 87 5.93 -4.54 9.93
N PRO A 88 6.45 -5.78 9.78
CA PRO A 88 6.10 -6.67 8.66
C PRO A 88 4.63 -7.13 8.60
N PHE A 89 3.86 -6.91 9.67
CA PHE A 89 2.42 -7.14 9.66
C PHE A 89 1.64 -6.09 8.85
N MET A 90 2.22 -4.91 8.63
CA MET A 90 1.65 -3.88 7.78
C MET A 90 1.77 -4.32 6.33
N THR A 91 0.65 -4.71 5.72
CA THR A 91 0.60 -5.16 4.33
C THR A 91 -0.52 -4.45 3.59
N ALA A 92 -0.31 -4.20 2.30
CA ALA A 92 -1.32 -3.60 1.43
C ALA A 92 -1.03 -3.91 -0.03
N THR A 93 -1.98 -3.54 -0.89
CA THR A 93 -1.95 -3.83 -2.32
C THR A 93 -2.32 -2.60 -3.15
N VAL A 94 -1.62 -2.40 -4.26
CA VAL A 94 -2.08 -1.52 -5.35
C VAL A 94 -2.53 -2.39 -6.52
N GLU A 95 -3.78 -2.22 -6.97
CA GLU A 95 -4.33 -2.83 -8.17
C GLU A 95 -4.30 -1.83 -9.33
N VAL A 96 -3.51 -2.12 -10.35
CA VAL A 96 -3.34 -1.26 -11.53
C VAL A 96 -4.12 -1.85 -12.70
N THR A 97 -5.09 -1.07 -13.18
CA THR A 97 -5.93 -1.42 -14.34
C THR A 97 -5.59 -0.54 -15.53
N ARG A 98 -5.86 -1.02 -16.75
CA ARG A 98 -5.80 -0.17 -17.95
C ARG A 98 -6.90 0.89 -17.92
#